data_AF-A0A7R8VP89-F1
#
_entry.id   AF-A0A7R8VP89-F1
#
_cell.length_a   1.000
_cell.length_b   1.000
_cell.length_c   1.000
_cell.angle_alpha   90.00
_cell.angle_beta   90.00
_cell.angle_gamma   90.00
#
_symmetry.space_group_name_H-M   'P 1'
#
loop_
_entity.id
_entity.type
_entity.pdbx_description
1 polymer ?
#
loop_
_entity_poly.entity_id
_entity_poly.type
_entity_poly.pdbx_seq_one_letter_code
_entity_poly.pdbx_strand_id
1 'polypeptide(L)'
;MLTRHSFLVISISEGSETGTNTVLVPAEMCVYFDGSLESTVTLHLYYALLSKLSWSTKIQAMNVKDIKPSQQFETYIQETCDRYNLDLCTFHCPVEEGITALVTKNQTIKVIIQGHRSSNQKTCEKIVETDSGSFHLLLVNPVTNWQEGDILDFIHSLSLPYCSVYDQGIVK
;
A
#
# COMPACT_ATOMS: atom_id res chain seq x y z
N MET A 1 -2.50 -21.15 -27.51
CA MET A 1 -3.17 -19.96 -26.94
C MET A 1 -2.12 -19.25 -26.10
N LEU A 2 -1.50 -18.18 -26.60
CA LEU A 2 -0.47 -17.45 -25.86
C LEU A 2 -1.16 -16.64 -24.76
N THR A 3 -0.99 -17.05 -23.51
CA THR A 3 -1.37 -16.26 -22.34
C THR A 3 -0.58 -14.95 -22.40
N ARG A 4 -1.27 -13.83 -22.68
CA ARG A 4 -0.73 -12.49 -22.43
C ARG A 4 -0.48 -12.41 -20.93
N HIS A 5 0.77 -12.53 -20.52
CA HIS A 5 1.15 -12.24 -19.15
C HIS A 5 1.11 -10.71 -19.03
N SER A 6 0.08 -10.19 -18.40
CA SER A 6 0.03 -8.79 -17.99
C SER A 6 1.16 -8.55 -17.00
N PHE A 7 1.89 -7.45 -17.13
CA PHE A 7 2.90 -7.03 -16.18
C PHE A 7 2.66 -5.57 -15.80
N LEU A 8 3.04 -5.18 -14.58
CA LEU A 8 3.08 -3.77 -14.20
C LEU A 8 4.44 -3.21 -14.56
N VAL A 9 4.48 -2.06 -15.25
CA VAL A 9 5.73 -1.32 -15.44
C VAL A 9 5.70 -0.12 -14.50
N ILE A 10 6.68 -0.07 -13.60
CA ILE A 10 6.98 1.13 -12.82
C ILE A 10 8.18 1.80 -13.49
N SER A 11 7.96 3.02 -13.99
CA SER A 11 9.02 3.84 -14.57
C SER A 11 9.60 4.72 -13.46
N ILE A 12 10.89 4.54 -13.18
CA ILE A 12 11.64 5.42 -12.28
C ILE A 12 12.33 6.45 -13.18
N SER A 13 11.92 7.71 -13.10
CA SER A 13 12.63 8.80 -13.77
C SER A 13 13.83 9.19 -12.91
N GLU A 14 14.99 8.61 -13.18
CA GLU A 14 16.24 9.24 -12.76
C GLU A 14 16.36 10.59 -13.50
N GLY A 15 16.99 11.59 -12.88
CA GLY A 15 17.25 12.90 -13.51
C GLY A 15 18.18 12.85 -14.75
N SER A 16 18.36 11.68 -15.36
CA SER A 16 19.03 11.44 -16.63
C SER A 16 18.02 10.85 -17.63
N GLU A 17 18.14 11.20 -18.91
CA GLU A 17 17.14 10.95 -19.97
C GLU A 17 16.81 9.46 -20.28
N THR A 18 17.32 8.51 -19.49
CA THR A 18 17.04 7.07 -19.63
C THR A 18 16.38 6.51 -18.37
N GLY A 19 15.06 6.64 -18.25
CA GLY A 19 14.31 6.00 -17.16
C GLY A 19 14.43 4.48 -17.22
N THR A 20 14.70 3.85 -16.08
CA THR A 20 14.67 2.39 -15.95
C THR A 20 13.23 1.93 -15.76
N ASN A 21 12.78 1.03 -16.64
CA ASN A 21 11.46 0.41 -16.55
C ASN A 21 11.59 -0.90 -15.79
N THR A 22 11.07 -0.94 -14.57
CA THR A 22 11.01 -2.18 -13.79
C THR A 22 9.68 -2.87 -14.06
N VAL A 23 9.75 -4.07 -14.63
CA VAL A 23 8.61 -4.95 -14.86
C VAL A 23 8.37 -5.75 -13.59
N LEU A 24 7.18 -5.64 -13.01
CA LEU A 24 6.83 -6.27 -11.74
C LEU A 24 5.55 -7.11 -11.85
N VAL A 25 5.49 -8.15 -11.03
CA VAL A 25 4.30 -8.97 -10.81
C VAL A 25 3.76 -8.77 -9.39
N PRO A 26 2.49 -9.13 -9.09
CA PRO A 26 1.92 -8.90 -7.76
C PRO A 26 2.66 -9.61 -6.63
N ALA A 27 3.33 -10.73 -6.92
CA ALA A 27 4.14 -11.45 -5.95
C ALA A 27 5.36 -10.65 -5.45
N GLU A 28 5.77 -9.61 -6.18
CA GLU A 28 6.88 -8.72 -5.82
C GLU A 28 6.41 -7.44 -5.12
N MET A 29 5.10 -7.30 -4.91
CA MET A 29 4.48 -6.11 -4.33
C MET A 29 3.79 -6.46 -3.02
N CYS A 30 3.87 -5.54 -2.07
CA CYS A 30 3.16 -5.59 -0.80
C CYS A 30 2.43 -4.27 -0.57
N VAL A 31 1.20 -4.31 -0.04
CA VAL A 31 0.48 -3.10 0.38
C VAL A 31 0.68 -2.88 1.88
N TYR A 32 1.11 -1.69 2.30
CA TYR A 32 1.02 -1.30 3.70
C TYR A 32 -0.42 -0.93 4.04
N PHE A 33 -1.06 -1.70 4.91
CA PHE A 33 -2.45 -1.54 5.31
C PHE A 33 -2.60 -1.54 6.83
N ASP A 34 -2.83 -0.36 7.38
CA ASP A 34 -2.91 -0.09 8.83
C ASP A 34 -4.31 0.33 9.31
N GLY A 35 -5.28 0.33 8.39
CA GLY A 35 -6.66 0.72 8.64
C GLY A 35 -6.95 2.23 8.51
N SER A 36 -5.95 3.06 8.19
CA SER A 36 -6.16 4.48 7.85
C SER A 36 -7.04 4.68 6.63
N LEU A 37 -7.62 5.88 6.50
CA LEU A 37 -8.36 6.27 5.30
C LEU A 37 -7.45 6.21 4.07
N GLU A 38 -6.21 6.69 4.20
CA GLU A 38 -5.20 6.68 3.15
C GLU A 38 -4.80 5.26 2.74
N SER A 39 -4.56 4.35 3.70
CA SER A 39 -4.23 2.96 3.38
C SER A 39 -5.43 2.20 2.81
N THR A 40 -6.66 2.56 3.20
CA THR A 40 -7.90 2.04 2.62
C THR A 40 -8.02 2.42 1.15
N VAL A 41 -7.84 3.70 0.82
CA VAL A 41 -7.85 4.17 -0.58
C VAL A 41 -6.73 3.53 -1.37
N THR A 42 -5.52 3.49 -0.82
CA THR A 42 -4.35 2.90 -1.48
C THR A 42 -4.56 1.42 -1.80
N LEU A 43 -5.10 0.66 -0.85
CA LEU A 43 -5.46 -0.73 -1.06
C LEU A 43 -6.51 -0.89 -2.16
N HIS A 44 -7.55 -0.05 -2.15
CA HIS A 44 -8.61 -0.10 -3.17
C HIS A 44 -8.07 0.20 -4.57
N LEU A 45 -7.21 1.22 -4.71
CA LEU A 45 -6.54 1.55 -5.98
C LEU A 45 -5.72 0.38 -6.50
N TYR A 46 -4.96 -0.28 -5.62
CA TYR A 46 -4.17 -1.46 -6.00
C TYR A 46 -5.07 -2.63 -6.41
N TYR A 47 -6.12 -2.91 -5.65
CA TYR A 47 -7.10 -3.95 -5.98
C TYR A 47 -7.78 -3.70 -7.34
N ALA A 48 -8.19 -2.45 -7.62
CA ALA A 48 -8.78 -2.07 -8.89
C ALA A 48 -7.80 -2.27 -10.06
N LEU A 49 -6.51 -1.97 -9.84
CA LEU A 49 -5.46 -2.23 -10.81
C LEU A 49 -5.28 -3.73 -11.09
N LEU A 50 -5.20 -4.57 -10.05
CA LEU A 50 -5.11 -6.03 -10.22
C LEU A 50 -6.33 -6.57 -10.99
N SER A 51 -7.53 -6.11 -10.63
CA SER A 51 -8.77 -6.49 -11.27
C SER A 51 -8.77 -6.12 -12.76
N LYS A 52 -8.34 -4.89 -13.09
CA LYS A 52 -8.21 -4.41 -14.48
C LYS A 52 -7.20 -5.24 -15.29
N LEU A 53 -6.13 -5.71 -14.65
CA LEU A 53 -5.12 -6.57 -15.26
C LEU A 53 -5.50 -8.06 -15.29
N SER A 54 -6.69 -8.41 -14.77
CA SER A 54 -7.20 -9.79 -14.64
C SER A 54 -6.28 -10.68 -13.78
N TRP A 55 -5.64 -10.11 -12.77
CA TRP A 55 -4.86 -10.83 -11.78
C TRP A 55 -5.75 -11.26 -10.61
N SER A 56 -5.78 -12.57 -10.33
CA SER A 56 -6.66 -13.18 -9.31
C SER A 56 -5.89 -13.72 -8.09
N THR A 57 -4.72 -13.17 -7.80
CA THR A 57 -3.89 -13.60 -6.66
C THR A 57 -4.31 -12.92 -5.36
N LYS A 58 -4.01 -13.58 -4.25
CA LYS A 58 -4.08 -12.98 -2.91
C LYS A 58 -3.18 -11.74 -2.88
N ILE A 59 -3.66 -10.64 -2.30
CA ILE A 59 -2.87 -9.40 -2.18
C ILE A 59 -1.97 -9.53 -0.96
N GLN A 60 -0.65 -9.48 -1.16
CA GLN A 60 0.28 -9.40 -0.03
C GLN A 60 0.11 -8.05 0.65
N ALA A 61 -0.07 -8.07 1.97
CA ALA A 61 -0.20 -6.87 2.76
C ALA A 61 0.64 -6.96 4.04
N MET A 62 1.09 -5.82 4.53
CA MET A 62 1.72 -5.72 5.84
C MET A 62 0.97 -4.71 6.71
N ASN A 63 0.99 -4.96 8.01
CA ASN A 63 0.46 -4.05 9.02
C ASN A 63 1.43 -3.98 10.19
N VAL A 64 1.61 -2.79 10.75
CA VAL A 64 2.25 -2.61 12.05
C VAL A 64 1.15 -2.29 13.05
N LYS A 65 0.95 -3.21 13.99
CA LYS A 65 -0.15 -3.13 14.95
C LYS A 65 0.18 -2.12 16.03
N ASP A 66 -0.77 -1.23 16.31
CA ASP A 66 -0.69 -0.33 17.45
C ASP A 66 -0.58 -1.14 18.76
N ILE A 67 0.01 -0.54 19.81
CA ILE A 67 0.22 -1.22 21.10
C ILE A 67 -1.09 -1.72 21.71
N LYS A 68 -2.19 -0.99 21.48
CA LYS A 68 -3.53 -1.33 21.96
C LYS A 68 -4.60 -0.82 20.99
N PRO A 69 -4.86 -1.55 19.88
CA PRO A 69 -5.87 -1.13 18.93
C PRO A 69 -7.27 -1.26 19.54
N SER A 70 -8.19 -0.43 19.08
CA SER A 70 -9.60 -0.59 19.45
C SER A 70 -10.19 -1.82 18.78
N GLN A 71 -11.22 -2.41 19.39
CA GLN A 71 -11.97 -3.52 18.78
C GLN A 71 -12.54 -3.14 17.40
N GLN A 72 -12.94 -1.87 17.23
CA GLN A 72 -13.45 -1.35 15.95
C GLN A 72 -12.38 -1.39 14.85
N PHE A 73 -11.13 -1.03 15.17
CA PHE A 73 -10.01 -1.16 14.24
C PHE A 73 -9.70 -2.61 13.90
N GLU A 74 -9.63 -3.49 14.90
CA GLU A 74 -9.34 -4.92 14.65
C GLU A 74 -10.42 -5.56 13.78
N THR A 75 -11.69 -5.25 14.05
CA THR A 75 -12.82 -5.73 13.27
C THR A 75 -12.75 -5.22 11.83
N TYR A 76 -12.50 -3.93 11.65
CA TYR A 76 -12.36 -3.32 10.32
C TYR A 76 -11.23 -3.94 9.50
N ILE A 77 -10.06 -4.16 10.13
CA ILE A 77 -8.91 -4.78 9.45
C ILE A 77 -9.25 -6.20 9.02
N GLN A 78 -9.88 -6.99 9.89
CA GLN A 78 -10.28 -8.36 9.55
C GLN A 78 -11.29 -8.40 8.40
N GLU A 79 -12.36 -7.60 8.47
CA GLU A 79 -13.36 -7.52 7.40
C GLU A 79 -12.76 -7.07 6.07
N THR A 80 -11.77 -6.17 6.12
CA THR A 80 -11.06 -5.71 4.93
C THR A 80 -10.14 -6.79 4.36
N CYS A 81 -9.49 -7.59 5.22
CA CYS A 81 -8.72 -8.76 4.78
C CYS A 81 -9.59 -9.74 3.99
N ASP A 82 -10.79 -10.03 4.49
CA ASP A 82 -11.71 -10.95 3.84
C ASP A 82 -12.25 -10.35 2.52
N ARG A 83 -12.63 -9.06 2.52
CA ARG A 83 -13.18 -8.35 1.35
C ARG A 83 -12.21 -8.28 0.18
N TYR A 84 -10.93 -8.02 0.47
CA TYR A 84 -9.90 -7.84 -0.57
C TYR A 84 -9.03 -9.08 -0.77
N ASN A 85 -9.31 -10.18 -0.08
CA ASN A 85 -8.49 -11.40 -0.09
C ASN A 85 -7.01 -11.10 0.21
N LEU A 86 -6.75 -10.49 1.37
CA LEU A 86 -5.41 -10.08 1.79
C LEU A 86 -4.65 -11.20 2.48
N ASP A 87 -3.36 -11.31 2.17
CA ASP A 87 -2.38 -12.06 2.95
C ASP A 87 -1.66 -11.10 3.89
N LEU A 88 -2.30 -10.81 5.03
CA LEU A 88 -1.82 -9.79 5.96
C LEU A 88 -0.73 -10.34 6.88
N CYS A 89 0.48 -9.79 6.79
CA CYS A 89 1.57 -10.02 7.74
C CYS A 89 1.60 -8.90 8.79
N THR A 90 1.35 -9.23 10.05
CA THR A 90 1.29 -8.24 11.14
C THR A 90 2.57 -8.22 11.96
N PHE A 91 3.09 -7.01 12.23
CA PHE A 91 4.28 -6.74 13.01
C PHE A 91 3.95 -5.93 14.28
N HIS A 92 4.78 -6.05 15.31
CA HIS A 92 4.64 -5.38 16.60
C HIS A 92 5.94 -4.63 16.94
N CYS A 93 6.38 -3.79 16.01
CA CYS A 93 7.62 -3.02 16.04
C CYS A 93 7.44 -1.72 15.24
N PRO A 94 8.36 -0.74 15.30
CA PRO A 94 8.34 0.41 14.41
C PRO A 94 8.25 0.04 12.92
N VAL A 95 7.68 0.91 12.09
CA VAL A 95 7.43 0.64 10.67
C VAL A 95 8.68 0.23 9.90
N GLU A 96 9.79 0.93 10.11
CA GLU A 96 11.08 0.63 9.45
C GLU A 96 11.60 -0.78 9.80
N GLU A 97 11.45 -1.18 11.07
CA GLU A 97 11.79 -2.54 11.52
C GLU A 97 10.84 -3.58 10.93
N GLY A 98 9.55 -3.26 10.84
CA GLY A 98 8.54 -4.13 10.21
C GLY A 98 8.81 -4.35 8.73
N ILE A 99 9.21 -3.30 7.99
CA ILE A 99 9.63 -3.40 6.58
C ILE A 99 10.87 -4.30 6.47
N THR A 100 11.88 -4.07 7.31
CA THR A 100 13.10 -4.90 7.31
C THR A 100 12.78 -6.37 7.60
N ALA A 101 11.91 -6.63 8.57
CA ALA A 101 11.47 -7.98 8.91
C ALA A 101 10.66 -8.64 7.78
N LEU A 102 9.80 -7.87 7.09
CA LEU A 102 9.06 -8.35 5.92
C LEU A 102 10.01 -8.77 4.80
N VAL A 103 10.95 -7.90 4.40
CA VAL A 103 11.84 -8.17 3.27
C VAL A 103 12.84 -9.28 3.60
N THR A 104 13.27 -9.38 4.87
CA THR A 104 14.10 -10.50 5.33
C THR A 104 13.34 -11.83 5.26
N LYS A 105 12.06 -11.83 5.64
CA LYS A 105 11.18 -13.02 5.59
C LYS A 105 10.80 -13.39 4.16
N ASN A 106 10.59 -12.41 3.29
CA ASN A 106 10.19 -12.59 1.90
C ASN A 106 11.02 -11.72 0.97
N GLN A 107 12.13 -12.28 0.50
CA GLN A 107 13.07 -11.62 -0.42
C GLN A 107 12.50 -11.38 -1.83
N THR A 108 11.28 -11.85 -2.11
CA THR A 108 10.60 -11.59 -3.40
C THR A 108 10.02 -10.18 -3.44
N ILE A 109 9.72 -9.57 -2.29
CA ILE A 109 9.16 -8.22 -2.23
C ILE A 109 10.19 -7.20 -2.68
N LYS A 110 9.85 -6.45 -3.72
CA LYS A 110 10.63 -5.34 -4.29
C LYS A 110 9.94 -4.00 -4.11
N VAL A 111 8.62 -4.01 -3.88
CA VAL A 111 7.82 -2.79 -3.76
C VAL A 111 6.88 -2.86 -2.57
N ILE A 112 6.82 -1.77 -1.80
CA ILE A 112 5.75 -1.50 -0.85
C ILE A 112 4.92 -0.32 -1.35
N ILE A 113 3.61 -0.53 -1.47
CA ILE A 113 2.64 0.50 -1.85
C ILE A 113 1.98 1.02 -0.57
N GLN A 114 2.06 2.32 -0.30
CA GLN A 114 1.58 2.90 0.96
C GLN A 114 0.87 4.25 0.78
N GLY A 115 -0.06 4.53 1.68
CA GLY A 115 -0.87 5.75 1.67
C GLY A 115 -0.23 6.91 2.44
N HIS A 116 0.98 7.34 2.08
CA HIS A 116 1.60 8.49 2.73
C HIS A 116 1.25 9.80 2.03
N ARG A 117 0.60 10.73 2.75
CA ARG A 117 0.31 12.10 2.28
C ARG A 117 1.43 13.07 2.64
N SER A 118 1.75 14.01 1.76
CA SER A 118 2.64 15.11 2.12
C SER A 118 1.98 16.02 3.17
N SER A 119 2.62 16.15 4.32
CA SER A 119 2.15 17.01 5.41
C SER A 119 2.48 18.50 5.22
N ASN A 120 3.40 18.86 4.31
CA ASN A 120 4.06 20.17 4.32
C ASN A 120 4.03 20.95 3.00
N GLN A 121 3.00 20.79 2.15
CA GLN A 121 2.85 21.45 0.83
C GLN A 121 4.01 21.25 -0.18
N LYS A 122 5.10 20.58 0.21
CA LYS A 122 6.12 20.09 -0.71
C LYS A 122 5.62 18.80 -1.34
N THR A 123 5.67 18.69 -2.66
CA THR A 123 5.40 17.42 -3.36
C THR A 123 6.31 16.34 -2.79
N CYS A 124 5.73 15.32 -2.16
CA CYS A 124 6.46 14.13 -1.77
C CYS A 124 6.73 13.29 -3.03
N GLU A 125 7.85 12.56 -3.02
CA GLU A 125 8.18 11.68 -4.13
C GLU A 125 7.18 10.52 -4.20
N LYS A 126 6.58 10.35 -5.37
CA LYS A 126 5.63 9.26 -5.64
C LYS A 126 6.29 7.89 -5.51
N ILE A 127 7.60 7.83 -5.76
CA ILE A 127 8.43 6.64 -5.64
C ILE A 127 9.65 7.09 -4.84
N VAL A 128 9.88 6.45 -3.69
CA VAL A 128 11.07 6.65 -2.88
C VAL A 128 11.86 5.34 -2.91
N GLU A 129 13.14 5.44 -3.27
CA GLU A 129 14.05 4.30 -3.19
C GLU A 129 14.59 4.18 -1.77
N THR A 130 14.57 2.97 -1.22
CA THR A 130 15.16 2.66 0.08
C THR A 130 16.20 1.55 -0.10
N ASP A 131 17.44 1.87 0.21
CA ASP A 131 18.56 0.94 0.21
C ASP A 131 19.15 0.90 1.62
N SER A 132 19.13 -0.28 2.24
CA SER A 132 19.76 -0.54 3.54
C SER A 132 21.06 -1.33 3.42
N GLY A 133 21.61 -1.48 2.22
CA GLY A 133 22.76 -2.32 1.87
C GLY A 133 22.47 -3.83 1.88
N SER A 134 21.41 -4.27 2.58
CA SER A 134 20.96 -5.66 2.66
C SER A 134 19.79 -5.98 1.72
N PHE A 135 19.04 -4.97 1.28
CA PHE A 135 17.99 -5.09 0.29
C PHE A 135 17.78 -3.76 -0.44
N HIS A 136 17.24 -3.84 -1.65
CA HIS A 136 16.78 -2.70 -2.43
C HIS A 136 15.25 -2.77 -2.54
N LEU A 137 14.58 -1.70 -2.14
CA LEU A 137 13.12 -1.64 -2.03
C LEU A 137 12.59 -0.30 -2.55
N LEU A 138 11.49 -0.34 -3.30
CA LEU A 138 10.76 0.86 -3.72
C LEU A 138 9.54 1.08 -2.84
N LEU A 139 9.36 2.30 -2.36
CA LEU A 139 8.16 2.77 -1.67
C LEU A 139 7.31 3.61 -2.64
N VAL A 140 6.12 3.14 -2.96
CA VAL A 140 5.20 3.79 -3.92
C VAL A 140 4.04 4.45 -3.16
N ASN A 141 3.88 5.76 -3.36
CA ASN A 141 2.89 6.60 -2.68
C ASN A 141 1.85 7.15 -3.67
N PRO A 142 0.83 6.36 -4.07
CA PRO A 142 -0.10 6.74 -5.15
C PRO A 142 -0.95 7.97 -4.81
N VAL A 143 -1.23 8.19 -3.53
CA VAL A 143 -2.08 9.28 -3.02
C VAL A 143 -1.29 10.44 -2.42
N THR A 144 0.02 10.53 -2.69
CA THR A 144 0.91 11.46 -1.96
C THR A 144 0.56 12.95 -2.11
N ASN A 145 -0.04 13.31 -3.24
CA ASN A 145 -0.47 14.68 -3.55
C ASN A 145 -1.95 14.93 -3.24
N TRP A 146 -2.66 13.95 -2.67
CA TRP A 146 -4.07 14.08 -2.34
C TRP A 146 -4.23 14.85 -1.03
N GLN A 147 -5.24 15.71 -1.00
CA GLN A 147 -5.71 16.38 0.20
C GLN A 147 -6.67 15.47 0.97
N GLU A 148 -6.99 15.84 2.21
CA GLU A 148 -7.94 15.10 3.05
C GLU A 148 -9.32 15.00 2.39
N GLY A 149 -9.77 16.11 1.78
CA GLY A 149 -11.00 16.14 1.00
C GLY A 149 -10.99 15.14 -0.14
N ASP A 150 -9.89 15.00 -0.88
CA ASP A 150 -9.79 14.04 -1.99
C ASP A 150 -9.93 12.57 -1.49
N ILE A 151 -9.34 12.26 -0.33
CA ILE A 151 -9.43 10.93 0.29
C ILE A 151 -10.87 10.63 0.70
N LEU A 152 -11.53 11.55 1.40
CA LEU A 152 -12.91 11.40 1.85
C LEU A 152 -13.88 11.35 0.67
N ASP A 153 -13.73 12.21 -0.33
CA ASP A 153 -14.55 12.23 -1.53
C ASP A 153 -14.44 10.91 -2.30
N PHE A 154 -13.24 10.33 -2.40
CA PHE A 154 -13.04 9.02 -3.01
C PHE A 154 -13.74 7.90 -2.24
N ILE A 155 -13.58 7.87 -0.91
CA ILE A 155 -14.25 6.89 -0.04
C ILE A 155 -15.77 7.00 -0.19
N HIS A 156 -16.34 8.20 -0.11
CA HIS A 156 -17.78 8.42 -0.18
C HIS A 156 -18.33 8.15 -1.58
N SER A 157 -17.68 8.61 -2.64
CA SER A 157 -18.14 8.43 -4.02
C SER A 157 -18.23 6.97 -4.43
N LEU A 158 -17.37 6.11 -3.87
CA LEU A 158 -17.37 4.67 -4.11
C LEU A 158 -18.05 3.87 -3.00
N SER A 159 -18.58 4.53 -1.96
CA SER A 159 -19.15 3.89 -0.77
C SER A 159 -18.21 2.83 -0.17
N LEU A 160 -16.92 3.14 -0.10
CA LEU A 160 -15.93 2.23 0.46
C LEU A 160 -16.15 2.11 1.98
N PRO A 161 -16.17 0.89 2.53
CA PRO A 161 -16.11 0.70 3.97
C PRO A 161 -14.80 1.26 4.51
N TYR A 162 -14.87 2.00 5.62
CA TYR A 162 -13.73 2.46 6.41
C TYR A 162 -14.01 2.25 7.89
N CYS A 163 -13.01 2.40 8.76
CA CYS A 163 -13.20 2.18 10.18
C CYS A 163 -14.10 3.27 10.80
N SER A 164 -15.17 2.86 11.50
CA SER A 164 -16.15 3.79 12.11
C SER A 164 -15.60 4.66 13.25
N VAL A 165 -14.33 4.49 13.62
CA VAL A 165 -13.62 5.40 14.53
C VAL A 165 -13.41 6.78 13.91
N TYR A 166 -13.29 6.85 12.58
CA TYR A 166 -13.12 8.12 11.87
C TYR A 166 -14.37 9.00 11.95
N ASP A 167 -15.56 8.39 12.02
CA ASP A 167 -16.83 9.11 12.25
C ASP A 167 -16.90 9.75 13.65
N GLN A 168 -16.06 9.31 14.58
CA GLN A 168 -15.95 9.84 15.94
C GLN A 168 -14.88 10.94 16.05
N GLY A 169 -14.24 11.30 14.94
CA GLY A 169 -13.14 12.28 14.91
C GLY A 169 -11.78 11.73 15.35
N ILE A 170 -11.62 10.41 15.47
CA ILE A 170 -10.32 9.79 15.77
C ILE A 170 -9.50 9.75 14.47
N VAL A 171 -8.32 10.36 14.50
CA VAL A 171 -7.34 10.32 13.41
C VAL A 171 -6.19 9.39 13.75
N LYS A 172 -5.59 8.76 12.73
CA LYS A 172 -4.40 7.91 12.85
C LYS A 172 -3.20 8.62 12.24
#